data_AF-A0A8J6EI91-F1
#
_entry.id   AF-A0A8J6EI91-F1
#
_cell.length_a   1.000
_cell.length_b   1.000
_cell.length_c   1.000
_cell.angle_alpha   90.00
_cell.angle_beta   90.00
_cell.angle_gamma   90.00
#
_symmetry.space_group_name_H-M   'P 1'
#
loop_
_entity.id
_entity.type
_entity.pdbx_description
1 polymer ?
#
loop_
_entity_poly.entity_id
_entity_poly.type
_entity_poly.pdbx_seq_one_letter_code
_entity_poly.pdbx_strand_id
1 'polypeptide(L)'
;MAPRKRSNRGISFIFCCFRSNEHPEITYRLRNDSNFALQSMEPALPIPAAEELDVMFAELVDELDLTDKHREAMFALPAEKKWQIYCSKKKDQEEEKSATSWPEFYIDELNSMAARRTLLAMEKEDEDERNKTIESLKTALRTKPMRFVTRFIEMDGLTCILNFLKNMDYEIAESQIHTSLIGCIKALMNNSQGRAHVLAHSESINVIAQSLATENIKTKVAVLEIMGAVCLVPGGHKKVLEAMLHYQRYASERTRFQTLINDLDRSTGRYRDEVSLKTAIMSFINAVLSQGAGVESLDFRLHLRYEFLMLGIQPVIDKLREHDNSTLDRHLDFFEMLRNEDELEFAKRFDLVHIDTKSATQMFELIRKRITHSESYPHFMSILHHCLQMPC
;
A
#
# COMPACT_ATOMS: atom_id res chain seq x y z
N MET A 1 17.38 0.30 46.70
CA MET A 1 16.19 0.29 45.82
C MET A 1 16.67 0.53 44.39
N ALA A 2 16.55 -0.45 43.51
CA ALA A 2 17.03 -0.40 42.13
C ALA A 2 16.09 0.42 41.22
N PRO A 3 16.60 1.05 40.14
CA PRO A 3 15.78 1.90 39.27
C PRO A 3 15.02 1.07 38.22
N ARG A 4 13.75 1.42 37.99
CA ARG A 4 12.87 0.83 36.97
C ARG A 4 13.31 1.26 35.56
N LYS A 5 13.59 0.29 34.69
CA LYS A 5 13.73 0.48 33.23
C LYS A 5 12.40 0.92 32.61
N ARG A 6 12.40 2.02 31.85
CA ARG A 6 11.29 2.43 30.96
C ARG A 6 11.26 1.49 29.74
N SER A 7 10.10 0.91 29.47
CA SER A 7 9.80 0.15 28.26
C SER A 7 9.42 1.10 27.14
N ASN A 8 10.21 1.13 26.07
CA ASN A 8 9.85 1.74 24.78
C ASN A 8 8.69 0.91 24.19
N ARG A 9 7.46 1.43 24.21
CA ARG A 9 6.33 0.82 23.51
C ARG A 9 6.38 1.30 22.05
N GLY A 10 6.76 0.39 21.17
CA GLY A 10 6.83 0.62 19.72
C GLY A 10 5.46 0.89 19.09
N ILE A 11 5.53 1.69 18.02
CA ILE A 11 4.49 2.32 17.20
C ILE A 11 3.73 1.26 16.35
N SER A 12 3.12 0.26 17.00
CA SER A 12 2.43 -0.84 16.30
C SER A 12 0.91 -0.69 16.22
N PHE A 13 0.32 0.37 16.79
CA PHE A 13 -1.11 0.40 17.08
C PHE A 13 -1.99 1.11 16.03
N ILE A 14 -1.42 1.84 15.06
CA ILE A 14 -2.21 2.78 14.23
C ILE A 14 -2.30 2.38 12.74
N PHE A 15 -1.55 1.35 12.30
CA PHE A 15 -1.81 0.64 11.04
C PHE A 15 -2.88 -0.47 11.18
N CYS A 16 -3.74 -0.38 12.21
CA CYS A 16 -4.70 -1.42 12.56
C CYS A 16 -5.94 -1.47 11.64
N CYS A 17 -6.07 -0.57 10.66
CA CYS A 17 -7.17 -0.61 9.68
C CYS A 17 -7.00 -1.72 8.61
N PHE A 18 -5.93 -2.52 8.67
CA PHE A 18 -5.81 -3.82 7.95
C PHE A 18 -6.04 -5.05 8.86
N ARG A 19 -6.51 -4.86 10.09
CA ARG A 19 -6.87 -5.95 11.02
C ARG A 19 -8.24 -5.72 11.67
N SER A 20 -9.29 -5.87 10.86
CA SER A 20 -10.61 -6.21 11.38
C SER A 20 -10.57 -7.67 11.86
N ASN A 21 -10.12 -7.88 13.10
CA ASN A 21 -10.05 -9.21 13.72
C ASN A 21 -11.18 -9.41 14.74
N GLU A 22 -12.38 -8.92 14.42
CA GLU A 22 -13.62 -9.39 15.06
C GLU A 22 -14.54 -9.89 13.95
N HIS A 23 -14.41 -11.19 13.66
CA HIS A 23 -15.52 -11.94 13.08
C HIS A 23 -16.63 -12.02 14.15
N PRO A 24 -17.92 -11.98 13.77
CA PRO A 24 -18.98 -12.22 14.73
C PRO A 24 -18.70 -13.54 15.45
N GLU A 25 -18.66 -13.51 16.78
CA GLU A 25 -18.61 -14.72 17.59
C GLU A 25 -19.82 -15.59 17.21
N ILE A 26 -19.59 -16.60 16.37
CA ILE A 26 -20.53 -17.69 16.24
C ILE A 26 -20.44 -18.45 17.56
N THR A 27 -21.27 -18.05 18.52
CA THR A 27 -21.46 -18.78 19.75
C THR A 27 -22.10 -20.12 19.37
N TYR A 28 -21.28 -21.15 19.15
CA TYR A 28 -21.75 -22.52 19.08
C TYR A 28 -22.21 -22.92 20.49
N ARG A 29 -23.43 -22.53 20.85
CA ARG A 29 -24.18 -23.28 21.85
C ARG A 29 -24.47 -24.64 21.20
N LEU A 30 -23.66 -25.65 21.54
CA LEU A 30 -24.08 -27.04 21.39
C LEU A 30 -25.38 -27.21 22.19
N ARG A 31 -26.52 -27.03 21.52
CA ARG A 31 -27.70 -27.81 21.88
C ARG A 31 -27.41 -29.21 21.36
N ASN A 32 -27.04 -30.09 22.28
CA ASN A 32 -27.25 -31.52 22.10
C ASN A 32 -28.73 -31.70 21.75
N ASP A 33 -29.02 -31.85 20.46
CA ASP A 33 -30.00 -32.80 19.94
C ASP A 33 -30.21 -32.56 18.43
N SER A 34 -30.33 -33.66 17.70
CA SER A 34 -30.70 -33.83 16.28
C SER A 34 -29.61 -33.76 15.18
N ASN A 35 -29.06 -34.94 14.88
CA ASN A 35 -28.73 -35.49 13.55
C ASN A 35 -28.48 -34.54 12.36
N PHE A 36 -27.35 -33.81 12.37
CA PHE A 36 -26.73 -33.33 11.12
C PHE A 36 -25.41 -34.07 10.91
N ALA A 37 -25.45 -35.17 10.17
CA ALA A 37 -24.24 -35.86 9.75
C ALA A 37 -23.49 -34.97 8.75
N LEU A 38 -22.36 -34.40 9.19
CA LEU A 38 -21.31 -33.91 8.29
C LEU A 38 -20.91 -35.09 7.40
N GLN A 39 -21.17 -34.99 6.11
CA GLN A 39 -20.84 -36.02 5.15
C GLN A 39 -19.31 -36.17 5.12
N SER A 40 -18.80 -37.24 5.74
CA SER A 40 -17.40 -37.62 5.64
C SER A 40 -17.12 -38.01 4.20
N MET A 41 -16.43 -37.14 3.46
CA MET A 41 -15.75 -37.60 2.24
C MET A 41 -14.64 -38.55 2.67
N GLU A 42 -14.86 -39.85 2.50
CA GLU A 42 -13.79 -40.84 2.65
C GLU A 42 -12.69 -40.52 1.62
N PRO A 43 -11.43 -40.33 2.05
CA PRO A 43 -10.33 -40.11 1.12
C PRO A 43 -10.21 -41.32 0.20
N ALA A 44 -10.19 -41.09 -1.13
CA ALA A 44 -10.14 -42.15 -2.14
C ALA A 44 -8.82 -42.95 -2.16
N LEU A 45 -7.86 -42.62 -1.29
CA LEU A 45 -6.54 -43.23 -1.18
C LEU A 45 -6.15 -43.40 0.30
N PRO A 46 -5.49 -44.50 0.68
CA PRO A 46 -5.05 -44.73 2.05
C PRO A 46 -4.11 -43.62 2.52
N ILE A 47 -4.23 -43.22 3.80
CA ILE A 47 -3.36 -42.23 4.42
C ILE A 47 -1.92 -42.77 4.39
N PRO A 48 -0.94 -42.05 3.81
CA PRO A 48 0.46 -42.44 3.81
C PRO A 48 1.06 -42.50 5.22
N ALA A 49 2.28 -43.01 5.36
CA ALA A 49 3.01 -42.94 6.61
C ALA A 49 3.15 -41.48 7.08
N ALA A 50 3.18 -41.24 8.39
CA ALA A 50 3.18 -39.88 8.96
C ALA A 50 4.34 -39.01 8.42
N GLU A 51 5.53 -39.60 8.27
CA GLU A 51 6.72 -38.93 7.71
C GLU A 51 6.52 -38.56 6.23
N GLU A 52 5.94 -39.46 5.43
CA GLU A 52 5.66 -39.20 4.01
C GLU A 52 4.55 -38.15 3.84
N LEU A 53 3.50 -38.21 4.67
CA LEU A 53 2.43 -37.24 4.69
C LEU A 53 2.95 -35.84 5.04
N ASP A 54 3.83 -35.72 6.02
CA ASP A 54 4.41 -34.44 6.40
C ASP A 54 5.30 -33.85 5.29
N VAL A 55 6.04 -34.68 4.54
CA VAL A 55 6.80 -34.24 3.36
C VAL A 55 5.86 -33.75 2.25
N MET A 56 4.83 -34.53 1.90
CA MET A 56 3.86 -34.15 0.86
C MET A 56 3.06 -32.90 1.25
N PHE A 57 2.73 -32.77 2.54
CA PHE A 57 2.03 -31.60 3.07
C PHE A 57 2.94 -30.37 3.17
N ALA A 58 4.26 -30.56 3.35
CA ALA A 58 5.20 -29.45 3.34
C ALA A 58 5.26 -28.74 1.99
N GLU A 59 5.32 -29.49 0.89
CA GLU A 59 5.25 -28.92 -0.46
C GLU A 59 3.98 -28.07 -0.65
N LEU A 60 2.84 -28.58 -0.19
CA LEU A 60 1.58 -27.86 -0.25
C LEU A 60 1.59 -26.57 0.58
N VAL A 61 2.14 -26.62 1.79
CA VAL A 61 2.22 -25.45 2.68
C VAL A 61 3.18 -24.40 2.13
N ASP A 62 4.28 -24.82 1.48
CA ASP A 62 5.21 -23.94 0.79
C ASP A 62 4.53 -23.22 -0.39
N GLU A 63 3.64 -23.89 -1.12
CA GLU A 63 2.86 -23.27 -2.21
C GLU A 63 1.91 -22.14 -1.74
N LEU A 64 1.55 -22.11 -0.45
CA LEU A 64 0.57 -21.16 0.10
C LEU A 64 1.18 -19.84 0.60
N ASP A 65 2.51 -19.70 0.62
CA ASP A 65 3.23 -18.48 1.07
C ASP A 65 2.76 -17.95 2.43
N LEU A 66 2.55 -18.86 3.38
CA LEU A 66 2.02 -18.52 4.71
C LEU A 66 3.12 -17.93 5.60
N THR A 67 2.71 -17.05 6.53
CA THR A 67 3.61 -16.61 7.62
C THR A 67 4.02 -17.80 8.51
N ASP A 68 5.18 -17.74 9.17
CA ASP A 68 5.71 -18.81 10.03
C ASP A 68 4.69 -19.30 11.07
N LYS A 69 3.93 -18.38 11.67
CA LYS A 69 2.87 -18.71 12.64
C LYS A 69 1.74 -19.53 12.02
N HIS A 70 1.34 -19.20 10.81
CA HIS A 70 0.28 -19.94 10.10
C HIS A 70 0.81 -21.26 9.55
N ARG A 71 2.07 -21.32 9.13
CA ARG A 71 2.76 -22.56 8.79
C ARG A 71 2.78 -23.53 9.97
N GLU A 72 3.21 -23.09 11.16
CA GLU A 72 3.19 -23.90 12.38
C GLU A 72 1.78 -24.43 12.70
N ALA A 73 0.77 -23.56 12.59
CA ALA A 73 -0.62 -23.95 12.80
C ALA A 73 -1.10 -25.02 11.80
N MET A 74 -0.65 -24.96 10.53
CA MET A 74 -0.95 -25.97 9.52
C MET A 74 -0.30 -27.33 9.86
N PHE A 75 0.96 -27.34 10.31
CA PHE A 75 1.64 -28.57 10.71
C PHE A 75 1.14 -29.16 12.03
N ALA A 76 0.50 -28.35 12.89
CA ALA A 76 -0.16 -28.81 14.12
C ALA A 76 -1.50 -29.53 13.89
N LEU A 77 -2.00 -29.59 12.65
CA LEU A 77 -3.25 -30.27 12.33
C LEU A 77 -3.11 -31.81 12.45
N PRO A 78 -4.18 -32.54 12.85
CA PRO A 78 -4.23 -33.99 12.79
C PRO A 78 -3.97 -34.53 11.38
N ALA A 79 -3.37 -35.73 11.27
CA ALA A 79 -2.99 -36.35 10.00
C ALA A 79 -4.19 -36.50 9.04
N GLU A 80 -5.38 -36.79 9.57
CA GLU A 80 -6.61 -36.91 8.79
C GLU A 80 -6.96 -35.59 8.09
N LYS A 81 -6.79 -34.46 8.78
CA LYS A 81 -7.05 -33.13 8.21
C LYS A 81 -5.99 -32.75 7.19
N LYS A 82 -4.71 -33.02 7.47
CA LYS A 82 -3.61 -32.80 6.50
C LYS A 82 -3.88 -33.55 5.19
N TRP A 83 -4.28 -34.83 5.31
CA TRP A 83 -4.58 -35.67 4.15
C TRP A 83 -5.82 -35.22 3.38
N GLN A 84 -6.88 -34.80 4.08
CA GLN A 84 -8.07 -34.21 3.45
C GLN A 84 -7.74 -32.94 2.64
N ILE A 85 -6.96 -32.03 3.22
CA ILE A 85 -6.52 -30.81 2.55
C ILE A 85 -5.67 -31.14 1.32
N TYR A 86 -4.73 -32.09 1.45
CA TYR A 86 -3.90 -32.54 0.34
C TYR A 86 -4.73 -33.16 -0.80
N CYS A 87 -5.65 -34.08 -0.48
CA CYS A 87 -6.52 -34.70 -1.48
C CYS A 87 -7.43 -33.69 -2.18
N SER A 88 -7.99 -32.73 -1.44
CA SER A 88 -8.79 -31.64 -2.02
C SER A 88 -7.97 -30.84 -3.03
N LYS A 89 -6.74 -30.45 -2.66
CA LYS A 89 -5.90 -29.66 -3.55
C LYS A 89 -5.47 -30.44 -4.79
N LYS A 90 -5.15 -31.73 -4.64
CA LYS A 90 -4.75 -32.58 -5.77
C LYS A 90 -5.91 -32.72 -6.78
N LYS A 91 -7.15 -32.87 -6.30
CA LYS A 91 -8.33 -32.92 -7.15
C LYS A 91 -8.53 -31.60 -7.92
N ASP A 92 -8.38 -30.46 -7.25
CA ASP A 92 -8.44 -29.14 -7.89
C ASP A 92 -7.36 -28.99 -8.99
N GLN A 93 -6.14 -29.48 -8.75
CA GLN A 93 -5.06 -29.45 -9.75
C GLN A 93 -5.35 -30.33 -10.99
N GLU A 94 -6.05 -31.47 -10.81
CA GLU A 94 -6.41 -32.36 -11.92
C GLU A 94 -7.54 -31.78 -12.81
N GLU A 95 -8.44 -30.98 -12.22
CA GLU A 95 -9.51 -30.26 -12.93
C GLU A 95 -8.99 -28.99 -13.66
N GLU A 96 -7.82 -28.45 -13.26
CA GLU A 96 -7.22 -27.20 -13.77
C GLU A 96 -6.49 -27.31 -15.14
N LYS A 97 -7.00 -28.08 -16.12
CA LYS A 97 -6.39 -28.21 -17.47
C LYS A 97 -6.83 -27.15 -18.50
N SER A 98 -7.31 -25.99 -18.05
CA SER A 98 -7.67 -24.87 -18.94
C SER A 98 -6.43 -24.06 -19.35
N ALA A 99 -6.46 -23.41 -20.52
CA ALA A 99 -5.41 -22.49 -20.96
C ALA A 99 -5.15 -21.36 -19.93
N THR A 100 -6.20 -20.94 -19.21
CA THR A 100 -6.14 -19.95 -18.11
C THR A 100 -5.39 -20.43 -16.86
N SER A 101 -4.95 -21.69 -16.82
CA SER A 101 -4.05 -22.20 -15.79
C SER A 101 -2.58 -21.87 -16.06
N TRP A 102 -2.24 -21.35 -17.25
CA TRP A 102 -0.87 -21.06 -17.66
C TRP A 102 -0.63 -19.56 -17.79
N PRO A 103 0.45 -19.01 -17.20
CA PRO A 103 0.75 -17.58 -17.28
C PRO A 103 1.07 -17.13 -18.72
N GLU A 104 1.61 -18.02 -19.56
CA GLU A 104 1.90 -17.81 -20.98
C GLU A 104 0.69 -17.21 -21.73
N PHE A 105 -0.49 -17.79 -21.53
CA PHE A 105 -1.74 -17.34 -22.15
C PHE A 105 -2.02 -15.85 -21.86
N TYR A 106 -1.85 -15.43 -20.61
CA TYR A 106 -2.12 -14.06 -20.20
C TYR A 106 -1.04 -13.09 -20.68
N ILE A 107 0.23 -13.52 -20.71
CA ILE A 107 1.35 -12.71 -21.21
C ILE A 107 1.16 -12.46 -22.71
N ASP A 108 0.82 -13.50 -23.47
CA ASP A 108 0.54 -13.40 -24.90
C ASP A 108 -0.64 -12.45 -25.17
N GLU A 109 -1.72 -12.55 -24.41
CA GLU A 109 -2.87 -11.67 -24.59
C GLU A 109 -2.53 -10.22 -24.19
N LEU A 110 -1.78 -9.98 -23.10
CA LEU A 110 -1.29 -8.64 -22.74
C LEU A 110 -0.46 -8.02 -23.86
N ASN A 111 0.47 -8.79 -24.43
CA ASN A 111 1.33 -8.34 -25.54
C ASN A 111 0.50 -8.09 -26.81
N SER A 112 -0.46 -8.96 -27.10
CA SER A 112 -1.38 -8.81 -28.23
C SER A 112 -2.23 -7.55 -28.10
N MET A 113 -2.81 -7.31 -26.92
CA MET A 113 -3.56 -6.09 -26.60
C MET A 113 -2.68 -4.84 -26.73
N ALA A 114 -1.43 -4.88 -26.27
CA ALA A 114 -0.49 -3.76 -26.40
C ALA A 114 -0.09 -3.49 -27.87
N ALA A 115 0.04 -4.53 -28.70
CA ALA A 115 0.40 -4.43 -30.11
C ALA A 115 -0.76 -3.97 -31.02
N ARG A 116 -2.00 -4.43 -30.72
CA ARG A 116 -3.23 -4.07 -31.46
C ARG A 116 -3.55 -2.56 -31.43
N ARG A 117 -2.89 -1.80 -30.56
CA ARG A 117 -2.93 -0.31 -30.49
C ARG A 117 -2.65 0.39 -31.81
N THR A 118 -2.07 -0.29 -32.80
CA THR A 118 -1.72 0.31 -34.10
C THR A 118 -2.89 0.42 -35.08
N LEU A 119 -4.05 -0.23 -34.86
CA LEU A 119 -5.14 -0.29 -35.86
C LEU A 119 -6.56 -0.16 -35.25
N LEU A 120 -7.18 1.01 -35.49
CA LEU A 120 -8.62 1.34 -35.41
C LEU A 120 -9.30 1.37 -34.01
N ALA A 121 -10.33 2.23 -33.91
CA ALA A 121 -11.21 2.35 -32.75
C ALA A 121 -11.98 1.03 -32.55
N MET A 122 -11.82 0.43 -31.37
CA MET A 122 -12.35 -0.91 -31.06
C MET A 122 -13.84 -0.84 -30.71
N GLU A 123 -14.59 -1.88 -31.04
CA GLU A 123 -15.99 -2.01 -30.63
C GLU A 123 -16.05 -2.26 -29.10
N LYS A 124 -17.09 -1.72 -28.43
CA LYS A 124 -17.25 -1.86 -26.97
C LYS A 124 -17.26 -3.31 -26.46
N GLU A 125 -17.72 -4.26 -27.29
CA GLU A 125 -17.74 -5.68 -26.93
C GLU A 125 -16.32 -6.25 -26.76
N ASP A 126 -15.34 -5.77 -27.54
CA ASP A 126 -13.94 -6.18 -27.42
C ASP A 126 -13.30 -5.69 -26.11
N GLU A 127 -13.72 -4.51 -25.61
CA GLU A 127 -13.18 -3.93 -24.39
C GLU A 127 -13.60 -4.72 -23.14
N ASP A 128 -14.87 -5.17 -23.10
CA ASP A 128 -15.39 -6.01 -22.02
C ASP A 128 -14.69 -7.38 -21.96
N GLU A 129 -14.39 -7.99 -23.10
CA GLU A 129 -13.67 -9.26 -23.16
C GLU A 129 -12.20 -9.11 -22.72
N ARG A 130 -11.54 -8.03 -23.15
CA ARG A 130 -10.20 -7.68 -22.69
C ARG A 130 -10.16 -7.47 -21.18
N ASN A 131 -11.12 -6.72 -20.64
CA ASN A 131 -11.21 -6.49 -19.20
C ASN A 131 -11.43 -7.80 -18.42
N LYS A 132 -12.30 -8.70 -18.90
CA LYS A 132 -12.49 -10.03 -18.31
C LYS A 132 -11.19 -10.83 -18.28
N THR A 133 -10.38 -10.77 -19.34
CA THR A 133 -9.10 -11.47 -19.39
C THR A 133 -8.10 -10.92 -18.36
N ILE A 134 -7.99 -9.60 -18.21
CA ILE A 134 -7.09 -9.00 -17.20
C ILE A 134 -7.61 -9.25 -15.77
N GLU A 135 -8.93 -9.21 -15.55
CA GLU A 135 -9.54 -9.58 -14.26
C GLU A 135 -9.30 -11.06 -13.91
N SER A 136 -9.32 -11.93 -14.93
CA SER A 136 -8.95 -13.34 -14.79
C SER A 136 -7.48 -13.49 -14.39
N LEU A 137 -6.56 -12.74 -15.03
CA LEU A 137 -5.14 -12.72 -14.63
C LEU A 137 -4.97 -12.23 -13.19
N LYS A 138 -5.62 -11.12 -12.81
CA LYS A 138 -5.59 -10.60 -11.43
C LYS A 138 -6.03 -11.67 -10.43
N THR A 139 -7.09 -12.40 -10.76
CA THR A 139 -7.59 -13.49 -9.92
C THR A 139 -6.58 -14.63 -9.87
N ALA A 140 -6.04 -15.04 -11.01
CA ALA A 140 -5.06 -16.12 -11.11
C ALA A 140 -3.79 -15.82 -10.29
N LEU A 141 -3.23 -14.61 -10.37
CA LEU A 141 -2.08 -14.17 -9.59
C LEU A 141 -2.33 -14.21 -8.07
N ARG A 142 -3.58 -14.15 -7.64
CA ARG A 142 -3.97 -14.21 -6.21
C ARG A 142 -4.30 -15.64 -5.74
N THR A 143 -4.90 -16.47 -6.59
CA THR A 143 -5.52 -17.74 -6.16
C THR A 143 -4.82 -18.98 -6.70
N LYS A 144 -4.05 -18.88 -7.79
CA LYS A 144 -3.29 -20.01 -8.32
C LYS A 144 -2.07 -20.30 -7.44
N PRO A 145 -1.54 -21.53 -7.48
CA PRO A 145 -0.39 -21.91 -6.65
C PRO A 145 0.85 -21.07 -6.97
N MET A 146 1.78 -20.97 -6.01
CA MET A 146 3.03 -20.21 -6.13
C MET A 146 3.78 -20.45 -7.46
N ARG A 147 3.77 -21.67 -7.98
CA ARG A 147 4.39 -22.02 -9.27
C ARG A 147 3.90 -21.16 -10.43
N PHE A 148 2.62 -20.78 -10.44
CA PHE A 148 2.05 -19.89 -11.45
C PHE A 148 2.69 -18.50 -11.36
N VAL A 149 2.79 -17.94 -10.15
CA VAL A 149 3.37 -16.62 -9.90
C VAL A 149 4.86 -16.60 -10.25
N THR A 150 5.59 -17.63 -9.83
CA THR A 150 7.03 -17.78 -10.11
C THR A 150 7.26 -17.84 -11.62
N ARG A 151 6.50 -18.69 -12.32
CA ARG A 151 6.57 -18.82 -13.78
C ARG A 151 6.20 -17.52 -14.50
N PHE A 152 5.17 -16.80 -14.04
CA PHE A 152 4.79 -15.50 -14.58
C PHE A 152 5.93 -14.48 -14.47
N ILE A 153 6.64 -14.47 -13.34
CA ILE A 153 7.79 -13.59 -13.10
C ILE A 153 8.97 -13.98 -14.00
N GLU A 154 9.31 -15.27 -14.09
CA GLU A 154 10.38 -15.79 -14.95
C GLU A 154 10.18 -15.46 -16.43
N MET A 155 8.93 -15.26 -16.85
CA MET A 155 8.56 -14.89 -18.21
C MET A 155 8.41 -13.38 -18.42
N ASP A 156 9.01 -12.56 -17.55
CA ASP A 156 8.94 -11.10 -17.62
C ASP A 156 7.50 -10.54 -17.58
N GLY A 157 6.56 -11.28 -16.99
CA GLY A 157 5.15 -10.88 -16.95
C GLY A 157 4.91 -9.55 -16.23
N LEU A 158 5.71 -9.24 -15.20
CA LEU A 158 5.68 -7.92 -14.56
C LEU A 158 6.08 -6.82 -15.56
N THR A 159 7.13 -7.04 -16.34
CA THR A 159 7.62 -6.09 -17.36
C THR A 159 6.56 -5.86 -18.44
N CYS A 160 5.85 -6.91 -18.86
CA CYS A 160 4.70 -6.79 -19.77
C CYS A 160 3.60 -5.89 -19.18
N ILE A 161 3.21 -6.08 -17.92
CA ILE A 161 2.21 -5.22 -17.24
C ILE A 161 2.70 -3.77 -17.18
N LEU A 162 3.95 -3.54 -16.78
CA LEU A 162 4.53 -2.20 -16.65
C LEU A 162 4.60 -1.49 -18.01
N ASN A 163 4.99 -2.20 -19.06
CA ASN A 163 5.00 -1.65 -20.42
C ASN A 163 3.60 -1.34 -20.94
N PHE A 164 2.60 -2.16 -20.59
CA PHE A 164 1.22 -1.86 -20.89
C PHE A 164 0.80 -0.54 -20.22
N LEU A 165 1.03 -0.42 -18.90
CA LEU A 165 0.66 0.78 -18.13
C LEU A 165 1.31 2.05 -18.69
N LYS A 166 2.59 2.01 -19.07
CA LYS A 166 3.30 3.15 -19.68
C LYS A 166 2.71 3.59 -21.02
N ASN A 167 2.10 2.65 -21.76
CA ASN A 167 1.67 2.84 -23.13
C ASN A 167 0.14 2.79 -23.28
N MET A 168 -0.62 3.07 -22.22
CA MET A 168 -2.07 3.21 -22.37
C MET A 168 -2.42 4.48 -23.15
N ASP A 169 -3.49 4.44 -23.93
CA ASP A 169 -4.16 5.65 -24.38
C ASP A 169 -5.11 6.17 -23.29
N TYR A 170 -5.74 7.31 -23.56
CA TYR A 170 -6.64 7.95 -22.61
C TYR A 170 -7.85 7.07 -22.28
N GLU A 171 -8.43 6.38 -23.26
CA GLU A 171 -9.61 5.53 -23.05
C GLU A 171 -9.30 4.38 -22.11
N ILE A 172 -8.20 3.65 -22.36
CA ILE A 172 -7.77 2.55 -21.49
C ILE A 172 -7.32 3.08 -20.13
N ALA A 173 -6.62 4.21 -20.07
CA ALA A 173 -6.17 4.82 -18.82
C ALA A 173 -7.35 5.16 -17.88
N GLU A 174 -8.50 5.52 -18.43
CA GLU A 174 -9.73 5.79 -17.65
C GLU A 174 -10.64 4.56 -17.47
N SER A 175 -10.36 3.47 -18.17
CA SER A 175 -11.16 2.23 -18.14
C SER A 175 -10.91 1.37 -16.90
N GLN A 176 -11.71 0.30 -16.77
CA GLN A 176 -11.48 -0.73 -15.75
C GLN A 176 -10.21 -1.54 -16.00
N ILE A 177 -9.75 -1.65 -17.25
CA ILE A 177 -8.54 -2.41 -17.61
C ILE A 177 -7.33 -1.86 -16.82
N HIS A 178 -7.20 -0.53 -16.73
CA HIS A 178 -6.15 0.09 -15.93
C HIS A 178 -6.26 -0.30 -14.45
N THR A 179 -7.46 -0.24 -13.87
CA THR A 179 -7.70 -0.69 -12.48
C THR A 179 -7.30 -2.16 -12.30
N SER A 180 -7.64 -3.02 -13.25
CA SER A 180 -7.35 -4.46 -13.23
C SER A 180 -5.84 -4.74 -13.33
N LEU A 181 -5.10 -3.99 -14.14
CA LEU A 181 -3.63 -4.07 -14.25
C LEU A 181 -2.95 -3.68 -12.94
N ILE A 182 -3.37 -2.59 -12.30
CA ILE A 182 -2.88 -2.22 -10.96
C ILE A 182 -3.25 -3.29 -9.93
N GLY A 183 -4.43 -3.89 -10.05
CA GLY A 183 -4.85 -5.05 -9.27
C GLY A 183 -3.93 -6.26 -9.43
N CYS A 184 -3.42 -6.54 -10.64
CA CYS A 184 -2.45 -7.61 -10.89
C CYS A 184 -1.14 -7.36 -10.14
N ILE A 185 -0.63 -6.12 -10.16
CA ILE A 185 0.55 -5.74 -9.38
C ILE A 185 0.29 -5.89 -7.88
N LYS A 186 -0.89 -5.46 -7.39
CA LYS A 186 -1.28 -5.64 -5.99
C LYS A 186 -1.30 -7.11 -5.59
N ALA A 187 -1.81 -8.00 -6.45
CA ALA A 187 -1.81 -9.43 -6.23
C ALA A 187 -0.39 -10.00 -6.15
N LEU A 188 0.51 -9.61 -7.07
CA LEU A 188 1.93 -9.98 -7.03
C LEU A 188 2.61 -9.54 -5.73
N MET A 189 2.28 -8.35 -5.22
CA MET A 189 2.88 -7.81 -4.00
C MET A 189 2.42 -8.49 -2.70
N ASN A 190 1.27 -9.16 -2.73
CA ASN A 190 0.81 -9.98 -1.62
C ASN A 190 1.62 -11.28 -1.47
N ASN A 191 2.40 -11.63 -2.49
CA ASN A 191 3.31 -12.77 -2.50
C ASN A 191 4.74 -12.33 -2.16
N SER A 192 5.49 -13.13 -1.40
CA SER A 192 6.86 -12.83 -0.99
C SER A 192 7.82 -12.69 -2.17
N GLN A 193 7.79 -13.63 -3.13
CA GLN A 193 8.60 -13.59 -4.35
C GLN A 193 8.15 -12.46 -5.28
N GLY A 194 6.84 -12.32 -5.50
CA GLY A 194 6.29 -11.24 -6.32
C GLY A 194 6.63 -9.84 -5.78
N ARG A 195 6.53 -9.65 -4.46
CA ARG A 195 6.93 -8.40 -3.78
C ARG A 195 8.41 -8.11 -3.95
N ALA A 196 9.27 -9.11 -3.74
CA ALA A 196 10.71 -8.94 -3.95
C ALA A 196 11.04 -8.53 -5.39
N HIS A 197 10.41 -9.17 -6.38
CA HIS A 197 10.61 -8.85 -7.80
C HIS A 197 10.10 -7.44 -8.16
N VAL A 198 8.91 -7.06 -7.68
CA VAL A 198 8.38 -5.69 -7.87
C VAL A 198 9.31 -4.65 -7.29
N LEU A 199 9.82 -4.85 -6.07
CA LEU A 199 10.73 -3.89 -5.42
C LEU A 199 12.12 -3.84 -6.07
N ALA A 200 12.59 -4.95 -6.62
CA ALA A 200 13.88 -5.03 -7.32
C ALA A 200 13.85 -4.31 -8.69
N HIS A 201 12.72 -4.35 -9.39
CA HIS A 201 12.57 -3.67 -10.68
C HIS A 201 12.74 -2.15 -10.54
N SER A 202 13.59 -1.55 -11.36
CA SER A 202 14.03 -0.15 -11.22
C SER A 202 12.89 0.87 -11.41
N GLU A 203 11.99 0.61 -12.35
CA GLU A 203 10.92 1.55 -12.73
C GLU A 203 9.54 1.19 -12.18
N SER A 204 9.38 0.05 -11.48
CA SER A 204 8.06 -0.47 -11.13
C SER A 204 7.24 0.53 -10.32
N ILE A 205 7.82 1.04 -9.23
CA ILE A 205 7.17 1.99 -8.33
C ILE A 205 6.93 3.33 -9.04
N ASN A 206 7.81 3.73 -9.96
CA ASN A 206 7.64 4.96 -10.75
C ASN A 206 6.44 4.84 -11.69
N VAL A 207 6.28 3.70 -12.37
CA VAL A 207 5.13 3.44 -13.26
C VAL A 207 3.82 3.34 -12.47
N ILE A 208 3.85 2.67 -11.31
CA ILE A 208 2.69 2.61 -10.41
C ILE A 208 2.28 4.02 -9.97
N ALA A 209 3.24 4.91 -9.66
CA ALA A 209 2.94 6.28 -9.29
C ALA A 209 2.35 7.10 -10.46
N GLN A 210 2.77 6.86 -11.71
CA GLN A 210 2.20 7.52 -12.91
C GLN A 210 0.70 7.27 -13.04
N SER A 211 0.22 6.12 -12.59
CA SER A 211 -1.20 5.77 -12.56
C SER A 211 -2.05 6.66 -11.66
N LEU A 212 -1.47 7.55 -10.83
CA LEU A 212 -2.21 8.58 -10.10
C LEU A 212 -2.82 9.66 -11.02
N ALA A 213 -2.34 9.78 -12.26
CA ALA A 213 -2.80 10.80 -13.21
C ALA A 213 -4.19 10.52 -13.81
N THR A 214 -4.73 9.30 -13.66
CA THR A 214 -6.09 8.96 -14.11
C THR A 214 -7.16 9.68 -13.30
N GLU A 215 -8.38 9.87 -13.81
CA GLU A 215 -9.52 10.36 -13.03
C GLU A 215 -10.28 9.23 -12.30
N ASN A 216 -9.96 7.97 -12.62
CA ASN A 216 -10.60 6.81 -12.01
C ASN A 216 -10.20 6.62 -10.53
N ILE A 217 -11.15 6.91 -9.64
CA ILE A 217 -10.97 6.86 -8.19
C ILE A 217 -10.51 5.48 -7.71
N LYS A 218 -11.04 4.38 -8.26
CA LYS A 218 -10.68 3.03 -7.82
C LYS A 218 -9.22 2.72 -8.15
N THR A 219 -8.75 3.18 -9.29
CA THR A 219 -7.34 3.07 -9.67
C THR A 219 -6.45 3.86 -8.71
N LYS A 220 -6.78 5.14 -8.44
CA LYS A 220 -6.02 5.96 -7.48
C LYS A 220 -5.94 5.31 -6.11
N VAL A 221 -7.06 4.79 -5.58
CA VAL A 221 -7.10 4.08 -4.29
C VAL A 221 -6.15 2.88 -4.31
N ALA A 222 -6.21 2.04 -5.35
CA ALA A 222 -5.35 0.85 -5.44
C ALA A 222 -3.85 1.22 -5.51
N VAL A 223 -3.51 2.29 -6.24
CA VAL A 223 -2.13 2.82 -6.31
C VAL A 223 -1.67 3.30 -4.92
N LEU A 224 -2.48 4.08 -4.22
CA LEU A 224 -2.15 4.60 -2.88
C LEU A 224 -2.01 3.49 -1.84
N GLU A 225 -2.84 2.45 -1.91
CA GLU A 225 -2.71 1.27 -1.05
C GLU A 225 -1.40 0.53 -1.30
N ILE A 226 -1.00 0.36 -2.56
CA ILE A 226 0.30 -0.23 -2.92
C ILE A 226 1.43 0.63 -2.36
N MET A 227 1.46 1.93 -2.70
CA MET A 227 2.55 2.82 -2.29
C MET A 227 2.62 2.97 -0.76
N GLY A 228 1.48 3.02 -0.09
CA GLY A 228 1.37 3.00 1.36
C GLY A 228 2.00 1.72 1.94
N ALA A 229 1.67 0.54 1.41
CA ALA A 229 2.27 -0.73 1.83
C ALA A 229 3.78 -0.79 1.56
N VAL A 230 4.26 -0.23 0.45
CA VAL A 230 5.70 -0.16 0.12
C VAL A 230 6.46 0.70 1.14
N CYS A 231 5.85 1.72 1.74
CA CYS A 231 6.52 2.49 2.80
C CYS A 231 6.89 1.63 4.02
N LEU A 232 6.16 0.53 4.29
CA LEU A 232 6.40 -0.33 5.46
C LEU A 232 7.51 -1.36 5.25
N VAL A 233 7.96 -1.59 4.01
CA VAL A 233 9.02 -2.58 3.74
C VAL A 233 10.41 -1.95 3.74
N PRO A 234 11.47 -2.72 4.09
CA PRO A 234 12.84 -2.21 4.11
C PRO A 234 13.25 -1.57 2.77
N GLY A 235 13.73 -0.32 2.81
CA GLY A 235 14.12 0.45 1.64
C GLY A 235 12.97 0.96 0.75
N GLY A 236 11.73 0.51 0.98
CA GLY A 236 10.58 0.88 0.17
C GLY A 236 10.15 2.35 0.34
N HIS A 237 10.21 2.89 1.57
CA HIS A 237 9.92 4.30 1.84
C HIS A 237 10.71 5.28 0.97
N LYS A 238 12.03 5.04 0.81
CA LYS A 238 12.88 5.83 -0.08
C LYS A 238 12.42 5.74 -1.53
N LYS A 239 12.14 4.52 -2.02
CA LYS A 239 11.64 4.29 -3.38
C LYS A 239 10.32 5.01 -3.65
N VAL A 240 9.40 5.05 -2.68
CA VAL A 240 8.13 5.78 -2.80
C VAL A 240 8.35 7.28 -2.94
N LEU A 241 9.25 7.87 -2.15
CA LEU A 241 9.56 9.30 -2.24
C LEU A 241 10.25 9.67 -3.55
N GLU A 242 11.14 8.80 -4.06
CA GLU A 242 11.74 8.92 -5.37
C GLU A 242 10.70 8.80 -6.50
N ALA A 243 9.74 7.88 -6.36
CA ALA A 243 8.64 7.73 -7.30
C ALA A 243 7.70 8.93 -7.33
N MET A 244 7.43 9.58 -6.18
CA MET A 244 6.66 10.82 -6.15
C MET A 244 7.44 11.99 -6.78
N LEU A 245 8.77 12.02 -6.64
CA LEU A 245 9.61 12.99 -7.36
C LEU A 245 9.62 12.73 -8.87
N HIS A 246 9.60 11.47 -9.29
CA HIS A 246 9.40 11.10 -10.69
C HIS A 246 8.01 11.55 -11.18
N TYR A 247 6.97 11.25 -10.41
CA TYR A 247 5.60 11.64 -10.71
C TYR A 247 5.44 13.15 -10.88
N GLN A 248 6.11 13.96 -10.04
CA GLN A 248 6.15 15.41 -10.18
C GLN A 248 6.53 15.84 -11.61
N ARG A 249 7.58 15.24 -12.18
CA ARG A 249 8.05 15.57 -13.53
C ARG A 249 7.09 15.06 -14.59
N TYR A 250 6.57 13.84 -14.40
CA TYR A 250 5.61 13.22 -15.30
C TYR A 250 4.31 14.02 -15.41
N ALA A 251 3.69 14.36 -14.27
CA ALA A 251 2.46 15.12 -14.20
C ALA A 251 2.66 16.65 -14.39
N SER A 252 3.91 17.10 -14.60
CA SER A 252 4.28 18.51 -14.71
C SER A 252 3.80 19.35 -13.52
N GLU A 253 3.85 18.77 -12.32
CA GLU A 253 3.47 19.44 -11.08
C GLU A 253 4.59 20.30 -10.53
N ARG A 254 4.21 21.41 -9.88
CA ARG A 254 5.20 22.29 -9.26
C ARG A 254 5.93 21.61 -8.11
N THR A 255 5.24 20.73 -7.40
CA THR A 255 5.75 19.99 -6.23
C THR A 255 5.16 18.58 -6.22
N ARG A 256 5.93 17.58 -5.77
CA ARG A 256 5.62 16.14 -5.84
C ARG A 256 4.34 15.62 -5.17
N PHE A 257 3.62 16.43 -4.40
CA PHE A 257 2.37 16.01 -3.74
C PHE A 257 1.17 16.87 -4.14
N GLN A 258 1.28 17.66 -5.22
CA GLN A 258 0.27 18.64 -5.56
C GLN A 258 -1.06 17.98 -5.97
N THR A 259 -1.05 17.02 -6.90
CA THR A 259 -2.29 16.32 -7.28
C THR A 259 -2.89 15.55 -6.11
N LEU A 260 -2.05 14.98 -5.23
CA LEU A 260 -2.51 14.27 -4.06
C LEU A 260 -3.35 15.15 -3.12
N ILE A 261 -2.90 16.38 -2.85
CA ILE A 261 -3.66 17.32 -2.01
C ILE A 261 -4.88 17.89 -2.75
N ASN A 262 -4.77 18.10 -4.07
CA ASN A 262 -5.92 18.49 -4.88
C ASN A 262 -7.04 17.43 -4.84
N ASP A 263 -6.69 16.15 -4.98
CA ASP A 263 -7.64 15.04 -4.88
C ASP A 263 -8.23 14.90 -3.47
N LEU A 264 -7.46 15.25 -2.44
CA LEU A 264 -7.92 15.25 -1.06
C LEU A 264 -9.02 16.32 -0.82
N ASP A 265 -8.88 17.52 -1.41
CA ASP A 265 -9.88 18.60 -1.27
C ASP A 265 -11.05 18.47 -2.27
N ARG A 266 -10.82 17.85 -3.43
CA ARG A 266 -11.82 17.78 -4.51
C ARG A 266 -13.05 16.98 -4.09
N SER A 267 -14.23 17.52 -4.42
CA SER A 267 -15.50 16.80 -4.35
C SER A 267 -15.83 16.15 -5.69
N THR A 268 -16.22 14.87 -5.65
CA THR A 268 -16.52 14.09 -6.85
C THR A 268 -18.02 13.89 -7.08
N GLY A 269 -18.84 14.30 -6.10
CA GLY A 269 -20.29 14.11 -6.10
C GLY A 269 -20.74 12.70 -5.73
N ARG A 270 -19.81 11.74 -5.60
CA ARG A 270 -20.08 10.35 -5.15
C ARG A 270 -19.44 10.11 -3.79
N TYR A 271 -20.21 10.30 -2.73
CA TYR A 271 -19.72 10.25 -1.34
C TYR A 271 -18.90 8.98 -1.02
N ARG A 272 -19.36 7.78 -1.44
CA ARG A 272 -18.62 6.53 -1.15
C ARG A 272 -17.23 6.49 -1.79
N ASP A 273 -17.13 6.85 -3.07
CA ASP A 273 -15.86 6.84 -3.79
C ASP A 273 -14.95 7.95 -3.24
N GLU A 274 -15.51 9.12 -2.94
CA GLU A 274 -14.81 10.25 -2.35
C GLU A 274 -14.18 9.93 -0.99
N VAL A 275 -14.96 9.37 -0.06
CA VAL A 275 -14.44 8.97 1.26
C VAL A 275 -13.37 7.88 1.12
N SER A 276 -13.53 6.94 0.19
CA SER A 276 -12.52 5.90 -0.05
C SER A 276 -11.19 6.48 -0.51
N LEU A 277 -11.22 7.45 -1.43
CA LEU A 277 -10.03 8.13 -1.92
C LEU A 277 -9.37 8.96 -0.82
N LYS A 278 -10.14 9.80 -0.12
CA LYS A 278 -9.66 10.64 0.99
C LYS A 278 -9.02 9.78 2.09
N THR A 279 -9.61 8.63 2.41
CA THR A 279 -9.06 7.68 3.38
C THR A 279 -7.74 7.09 2.88
N ALA A 280 -7.67 6.66 1.61
CA ALA A 280 -6.44 6.12 1.03
C ALA A 280 -5.30 7.15 0.99
N ILE A 281 -5.62 8.41 0.64
CA ILE A 281 -4.66 9.53 0.63
C ILE A 281 -4.13 9.80 2.04
N MET A 282 -5.01 9.91 3.04
CA MET A 282 -4.58 10.14 4.42
C MET A 282 -3.77 8.97 4.99
N SER A 283 -4.14 7.73 4.66
CA SER A 283 -3.36 6.54 4.99
C SER A 283 -1.95 6.59 4.38
N PHE A 284 -1.86 6.94 3.10
CA PHE A 284 -0.59 7.10 2.39
C PHE A 284 0.29 8.22 2.99
N ILE A 285 -0.27 9.41 3.25
CA ILE A 285 0.46 10.54 3.87
C ILE A 285 1.02 10.12 5.23
N ASN A 286 0.21 9.45 6.04
CA ASN A 286 0.63 8.93 7.34
C ASN A 286 1.75 7.89 7.22
N ALA A 287 1.70 7.01 6.23
CA ALA A 287 2.79 6.06 5.96
C ALA A 287 4.08 6.76 5.52
N VAL A 288 3.97 7.76 4.64
CA VAL A 288 5.11 8.55 4.17
C VAL A 288 5.77 9.34 5.31
N LEU A 289 4.99 9.88 6.26
CA LEU A 289 5.51 10.62 7.41
C LEU A 289 6.09 9.75 8.52
N SER A 290 5.48 8.58 8.78
CA SER A 290 5.81 7.77 9.96
C SER A 290 6.75 6.59 9.70
N GLN A 291 7.01 6.23 8.44
CA GLN A 291 7.85 5.09 8.07
C GLN A 291 9.24 5.52 7.55
N GLY A 292 10.13 4.54 7.38
CA GLY A 292 11.49 4.74 6.85
C GLY A 292 12.27 5.80 7.63
N ALA A 293 12.80 6.80 6.92
CA ALA A 293 13.55 7.90 7.53
C ALA A 293 12.73 8.71 8.56
N GLY A 294 11.40 8.68 8.44
CA GLY A 294 10.49 9.29 9.40
C GLY A 294 10.52 8.62 10.78
N VAL A 295 10.92 7.36 10.90
CA VAL A 295 11.03 6.68 12.20
C VAL A 295 12.18 7.26 13.03
N GLU A 296 13.28 7.60 12.38
CA GLU A 296 14.55 7.92 13.05
C GLU A 296 14.82 9.42 13.16
N SER A 297 14.32 10.22 12.22
CA SER A 297 14.68 11.63 12.09
C SER A 297 13.47 12.55 12.23
N LEU A 298 13.42 13.29 13.34
CA LEU A 298 12.46 14.37 13.53
C LEU A 298 12.59 15.44 12.44
N ASP A 299 13.81 15.83 12.08
CA ASP A 299 14.04 16.87 11.08
C ASP A 299 13.48 16.48 9.70
N PHE A 300 13.61 15.19 9.35
CA PHE A 300 12.99 14.63 8.15
C PHE A 300 11.46 14.71 8.22
N ARG A 301 10.84 14.29 9.34
CA ARG A 301 9.38 14.39 9.52
C ARG A 301 8.87 15.82 9.44
N LEU A 302 9.56 16.76 10.10
CA LEU A 302 9.21 18.18 10.08
C LEU A 302 9.29 18.75 8.66
N HIS A 303 10.38 18.47 7.94
CA HIS A 303 10.54 18.92 6.55
C HIS A 303 9.42 18.40 5.64
N LEU A 304 9.17 17.08 5.69
CA LEU A 304 8.16 16.45 4.85
C LEU A 304 6.74 16.89 5.20
N ARG A 305 6.44 17.08 6.49
CA ARG A 305 5.15 17.65 6.93
C ARG A 305 4.98 19.08 6.43
N TYR A 306 6.04 19.87 6.42
CA TYR A 306 5.97 21.24 5.92
C TYR A 306 5.65 21.29 4.43
N GLU A 307 6.07 20.31 3.61
CA GLU A 307 5.63 20.21 2.21
C GLU A 307 4.09 20.11 2.11
N PHE A 308 3.45 19.27 2.94
CA PHE A 308 1.99 19.15 2.96
C PHE A 308 1.30 20.40 3.52
N LEU A 309 1.86 21.04 4.55
CA LEU A 309 1.34 22.28 5.11
C LEU A 309 1.38 23.42 4.08
N MET A 310 2.47 23.52 3.31
CA MET A 310 2.60 24.52 2.23
C MET A 310 1.64 24.29 1.06
N LEU A 311 1.19 23.04 0.87
CA LEU A 311 0.12 22.69 -0.07
C LEU A 311 -1.29 22.94 0.50
N GLY A 312 -1.41 23.42 1.74
CA GLY A 312 -2.69 23.78 2.34
C GLY A 312 -3.48 22.59 2.89
N ILE A 313 -2.81 21.51 3.34
CA ILE A 313 -3.50 20.33 3.86
C ILE A 313 -4.38 20.62 5.11
N GLN A 314 -4.04 21.61 5.94
CA GLN A 314 -4.75 21.85 7.21
C GLN A 314 -6.22 22.28 7.00
N PRO A 315 -6.54 23.32 6.19
CA PRO A 315 -7.93 23.63 5.86
C PRO A 315 -8.69 22.45 5.23
N VAL A 316 -8.00 21.58 4.48
CA VAL A 316 -8.61 20.39 3.89
C VAL A 316 -8.99 19.40 4.98
N ILE A 317 -8.08 19.10 5.91
CA ILE A 317 -8.35 18.23 7.08
C ILE A 317 -9.55 18.74 7.88
N ASP A 318 -9.64 20.05 8.11
CA ASP A 318 -10.75 20.64 8.86
C ASP A 318 -12.11 20.37 8.17
N LYS A 319 -12.18 20.46 6.84
CA LYS A 319 -13.37 20.06 6.06
C LYS A 319 -13.63 18.56 6.09
N LEU A 320 -12.58 17.74 6.09
CA LEU A 320 -12.71 16.28 6.08
C LEU A 320 -13.39 15.74 7.35
N ARG A 321 -13.25 16.45 8.47
CA ARG A 321 -13.95 16.12 9.74
C ARG A 321 -15.48 16.17 9.62
N GLU A 322 -16.02 16.87 8.63
CA GLU A 322 -17.47 16.95 8.41
C GLU A 322 -18.05 15.70 7.72
N HIS A 323 -17.21 14.76 7.27
CA HIS A 323 -17.66 13.58 6.51
C HIS A 323 -18.22 12.44 7.38
N ASP A 324 -18.21 12.54 8.71
CA ASP A 324 -18.71 11.52 9.65
C ASP A 324 -18.24 10.08 9.34
N ASN A 325 -16.93 9.91 9.08
CA ASN A 325 -16.35 8.61 8.74
C ASN A 325 -15.27 8.18 9.74
N SER A 326 -15.61 7.21 10.59
CA SER A 326 -14.70 6.72 11.65
C SER A 326 -13.34 6.21 11.16
N THR A 327 -13.23 5.67 9.94
CA THR A 327 -11.95 5.20 9.41
C THR A 327 -11.08 6.36 8.96
N LEU A 328 -11.67 7.34 8.27
CA LEU A 328 -10.99 8.57 7.90
C LEU A 328 -10.56 9.34 9.15
N ASP A 329 -11.45 9.50 10.12
CA ASP A 329 -11.18 10.22 11.37
C ASP A 329 -9.98 9.65 12.12
N ARG A 330 -9.83 8.32 12.17
CA ARG A 330 -8.64 7.69 12.76
C ARG A 330 -7.34 8.11 12.07
N HIS A 331 -7.35 8.28 10.75
CA HIS A 331 -6.18 8.75 10.02
C HIS A 331 -5.92 10.25 10.21
N LEU A 332 -6.96 11.06 10.36
CA LEU A 332 -6.84 12.49 10.70
C LEU A 332 -6.29 12.67 12.12
N ASP A 333 -6.83 11.92 13.08
CA ASP A 333 -6.38 11.90 14.48
C ASP A 333 -4.90 11.48 14.57
N PHE A 334 -4.50 10.45 13.81
CA PHE A 334 -3.11 10.01 13.79
C PHE A 334 -2.16 11.08 13.25
N PHE A 335 -2.57 11.77 12.17
CA PHE A 335 -1.79 12.85 11.60
C PHE A 335 -1.58 13.99 12.61
N GLU A 336 -2.65 14.41 13.29
CA GLU A 336 -2.60 15.45 14.33
C GLU A 336 -1.79 15.01 15.55
N MET A 337 -1.99 13.77 16.01
CA MET A 337 -1.22 13.20 17.13
C MET A 337 0.28 13.22 16.83
N LEU A 338 0.71 12.71 15.67
CA LEU A 338 2.12 12.74 15.25
C LEU A 338 2.64 14.16 15.10
N ARG A 339 1.83 15.09 14.59
CA ARG A 339 2.21 16.49 14.47
C ARG A 339 2.46 17.11 15.85
N ASN A 340 1.57 16.88 16.82
CA ASN A 340 1.71 17.39 18.18
C ASN A 340 2.91 16.77 18.90
N GLU A 341 3.16 15.47 18.70
CA GLU A 341 4.37 14.80 19.21
C GLU A 341 5.65 15.41 18.65
N ASP A 342 5.70 15.67 17.35
CA ASP A 342 6.84 16.29 16.68
C ASP A 342 7.05 17.75 17.10
N GLU A 343 5.98 18.53 17.25
CA GLU A 343 6.05 19.92 17.75
C GLU A 343 6.58 19.96 19.19
N LEU A 344 6.15 19.02 20.04
CA LEU A 344 6.66 18.88 21.41
C LEU A 344 8.12 18.43 21.43
N GLU A 345 8.51 17.46 20.60
CA GLU A 345 9.90 17.01 20.48
C GLU A 345 10.80 18.15 19.99
N PHE A 346 10.33 18.95 19.03
CA PHE A 346 11.03 20.11 18.53
C PHE A 346 11.17 21.19 19.61
N ALA A 347 10.10 21.53 20.33
CA ALA A 347 10.12 22.53 21.40
C ALA A 347 11.09 22.16 22.53
N LYS A 348 11.21 20.86 22.87
CA LYS A 348 12.17 20.36 23.85
C LYS A 348 13.63 20.65 23.48
N ARG A 349 13.97 20.81 22.18
CA ARG A 349 15.32 21.22 21.74
C ARG A 349 15.70 22.64 22.20
N PHE A 350 14.70 23.43 22.63
CA PHE A 350 14.83 24.79 23.11
C PHE A 350 14.43 24.96 24.58
N ASP A 351 14.27 23.85 25.32
CA ASP A 351 13.78 23.85 26.71
C ASP A 351 12.39 24.50 26.86
N LEU A 352 11.55 24.40 25.81
CA LEU A 352 10.19 24.92 25.77
C LEU A 352 9.17 23.79 25.66
N VAL A 353 7.93 24.08 26.07
CA VAL A 353 6.78 23.17 25.91
C VAL A 353 6.12 23.35 24.54
N HIS A 354 6.14 24.57 24.01
CA HIS A 354 5.55 24.91 22.72
C HIS A 354 6.35 26.05 22.09
N ILE A 355 6.42 26.05 20.76
CA ILE A 355 6.95 27.15 19.96
C ILE A 355 5.83 27.61 19.05
N ASP A 356 5.40 28.85 19.21
CA ASP A 356 4.41 29.45 18.32
C ASP A 356 5.07 29.82 16.98
N THR A 357 5.01 28.88 16.03
CA THR A 357 5.54 29.08 14.68
C THR A 357 4.72 30.07 13.85
N LYS A 358 3.59 30.58 14.38
CA LYS A 358 2.78 31.62 13.73
C LYS A 358 3.16 33.03 14.20
N SER A 359 3.93 33.16 15.28
CA SER A 359 4.43 34.44 15.77
C SER A 359 5.85 34.71 15.28
N ALA A 360 5.99 35.62 14.30
CA ALA A 360 7.29 36.06 13.81
C ALA A 360 8.18 36.62 14.94
N THR A 361 7.60 37.33 15.91
CA THR A 361 8.30 37.87 17.07
C THR A 361 8.88 36.76 17.94
N GLN A 362 8.08 35.76 18.33
CA GLN A 362 8.56 34.67 19.19
C GLN A 362 9.63 33.84 18.47
N MET A 363 9.42 33.53 17.19
CA MET A 363 10.40 32.82 16.36
C MET A 363 11.72 33.59 16.29
N PHE A 364 11.66 34.90 16.06
CA PHE A 364 12.84 35.75 16.03
C PHE A 364 13.58 35.78 17.37
N GLU A 365 12.86 35.91 18.49
CA GLU A 365 13.47 35.92 19.83
C GLU A 365 14.21 34.62 20.14
N LEU A 366 13.60 33.48 19.80
CA LEU A 366 14.20 32.14 19.94
C LEU A 366 15.48 32.00 19.11
N ILE A 367 15.42 32.36 17.83
CA ILE A 367 16.58 32.29 16.92
C ILE A 367 17.68 33.22 17.41
N ARG A 368 17.36 34.47 17.75
CA ARG A 368 18.30 35.45 18.28
C ARG A 368 19.00 34.91 19.53
N LYS A 369 18.25 34.42 20.51
CA LYS A 369 18.80 33.87 21.76
C LYS A 369 19.84 32.76 21.51
N ARG A 370 19.64 31.92 20.49
CA ARG A 370 20.55 30.82 20.14
C ARG A 370 21.76 31.28 19.32
N ILE A 371 21.56 32.20 18.38
CA ILE A 371 22.56 32.54 17.39
C ILE A 371 23.48 33.68 17.85
N THR A 372 23.04 34.60 18.72
CA THR A 372 23.79 35.83 19.09
C THR A 372 25.23 35.60 19.53
N HIS A 373 25.54 34.47 20.18
CA HIS A 373 26.90 34.15 20.65
C HIS A 373 27.57 33.02 19.85
N SER A 374 27.09 32.75 18.64
CA SER A 374 27.64 31.73 17.74
C SER A 374 28.37 32.35 16.55
N GLU A 375 29.26 31.59 15.92
CA GLU A 375 29.91 31.98 14.66
C GLU A 375 28.91 32.17 13.51
N SER A 376 27.68 31.68 13.66
CA SER A 376 26.59 31.86 12.69
C SER A 376 25.90 33.23 12.76
N TYR A 377 26.20 34.06 13.77
CA TYR A 377 25.54 35.37 13.94
C TYR A 377 25.71 36.33 12.77
N PRO A 378 26.92 36.52 12.19
CA PRO A 378 27.09 37.36 11.02
C PRO A 378 26.30 36.85 9.81
N HIS A 379 26.19 35.52 9.65
CA HIS A 379 25.41 34.91 8.57
C HIS A 379 23.90 35.15 8.76
N PHE A 380 23.38 35.01 9.98
CA PHE A 380 21.98 35.34 10.29
C PHE A 380 21.66 36.82 10.08
N MET A 381 22.55 37.72 10.50
CA MET A 381 22.41 39.16 10.24
C MET A 381 22.43 39.47 8.74
N SER A 382 23.28 38.80 7.97
CA SER A 382 23.27 38.90 6.50
C SER A 382 21.91 38.48 5.93
N ILE A 383 21.33 37.36 6.36
CA ILE A 383 19.99 36.92 5.92
C ILE A 383 18.93 37.99 6.20
N LEU A 384 18.89 38.52 7.44
CA LEU A 384 17.92 39.57 7.81
C LEU A 384 18.10 40.84 6.98
N HIS A 385 19.34 41.23 6.67
CA HIS A 385 19.62 42.37 5.80
C HIS A 385 19.06 42.14 4.39
N HIS A 386 19.24 40.95 3.81
CA HIS A 386 18.64 40.63 2.51
C HIS A 386 17.10 40.58 2.59
N CYS A 387 16.51 40.15 3.71
CA CYS A 387 15.06 40.19 3.90
C CYS A 387 14.49 41.62 3.84
N LEU A 388 15.26 42.65 4.25
CA LEU A 388 14.86 44.06 4.13
C LEU A 388 14.84 44.56 2.67
N GLN A 389 15.50 43.85 1.76
CA GLN A 389 15.57 44.20 0.34
C GLN A 389 14.44 43.55 -0.47
N MET A 390 13.63 42.66 0.13
CA MET A 390 12.51 42.03 -0.55
C MET A 390 11.43 43.07 -0.86
N PRO A 391 10.93 43.16 -2.11
CA PRO A 391 9.85 44.07 -2.46
C PRO A 391 8.56 43.66 -1.71
N CYS A 392 7.89 44.65 -1.11
CA CYS A 392 6.63 44.49 -0.39
C CYS A 392 5.46 44.13 -1.32
#